data_AF-A0A6I3SRU1-F1
#
_entry.id   AF-A0A6I3SRU1-F1
#
_cell.length_a   1.000
_cell.length_b   1.000
_cell.length_c   1.000
_cell.angle_alpha   90.00
_cell.angle_beta   90.00
_cell.angle_gamma   90.00
#
_symmetry.space_group_name_H-M   'P 1'
#
loop_
_entity.id
_entity.type
_entity.pdbx_description
1 polymer ?
#
loop_
_entity_poly.entity_id
_entity_poly.type
_entity_poly.pdbx_seq_one_letter_code
_entity_poly.pdbx_strand_id
1 'polypeptide(L)' 'MFEWIEDQGLKRRTEKIMSLSEKQAHYEESVRDLEALKRRLKLSRLGIADKVEKTIDKNLSISKSFARAYKRSLKKLNTY' A
#
# COMPACT_ATOMS: atom_id res chain seq x y z
N MET A 1 -39.08 -0.32 -23.44
CA MET A 1 -37.91 0.54 -23.66
C MET A 1 -37.32 0.82 -22.28
N PHE A 2 -36.23 0.15 -21.91
CA PHE A 2 -35.58 0.43 -20.64
C PHE A 2 -34.47 1.45 -20.94
N GLU A 3 -34.61 2.65 -20.39
CA GLU A 3 -33.51 3.61 -20.34
C GLU A 3 -32.36 2.99 -19.55
N TRP A 4 -31.17 2.99 -20.14
CA TRP A 4 -29.95 2.61 -19.45
C TRP A 4 -29.68 3.70 -18.42
N ILE A 5 -30.12 3.49 -17.18
CA ILE A 5 -29.67 4.30 -16.06
C ILE A 5 -28.16 4.07 -16.01
N GLU A 6 -27.40 5.06 -16.48
CA GLU A 6 -25.97 5.12 -16.26
C GLU A 6 -25.77 5.06 -14.74
N ASP A 7 -25.35 3.90 -14.26
CA ASP A 7 -25.33 3.61 -12.83
C ASP A 7 -24.20 4.44 -12.18
N GLN A 8 -24.55 5.66 -11.74
CA GLN A 8 -23.68 6.56 -10.99
C GLN A 8 -23.10 5.86 -9.74
N GLY A 9 -23.80 4.85 -9.21
CA GLY A 9 -23.32 3.98 -8.14
C GLY A 9 -22.14 3.11 -8.58
N LEU A 10 -22.23 2.50 -9.76
CA LEU A 10 -21.15 1.72 -10.36
C LEU A 10 -19.91 2.58 -10.66
N LYS A 11 -20.10 3.81 -11.15
CA LYS A 11 -19.02 4.76 -11.42
C LYS A 11 -18.25 5.15 -10.15
N ARG A 12 -18.96 5.58 -9.09
CA ARG A 12 -18.37 5.93 -7.78
C ARG A 12 -17.64 4.75 -7.14
N ARG A 13 -18.15 3.54 -7.31
CA ARG A 13 -17.54 2.33 -6.76
C ARG A 13 -16.23 1.98 -7.47
N THR A 14 -16.22 2.07 -8.80
CA THR A 14 -15.02 1.82 -9.63
C THR A 14 -13.91 2.83 -9.32
N GLU A 15 -14.23 4.12 -9.21
CA GLU A 15 -13.25 5.16 -8.82
C GLU A 15 -12.65 4.90 -7.44
N LYS A 16 -13.47 4.47 -6.47
CA LYS A 16 -13.00 4.14 -5.12
C LYS A 16 -12.13 2.88 -5.11
N ILE A 17 -12.47 1.86 -5.92
CA ILE A 17 -11.65 0.65 -6.08
C ILE A 17 -10.30 1.01 -6.71
N MET A 18 -10.26 1.82 -7.76
CA MET A 18 -9.01 2.28 -8.37
C MET A 18 -8.15 3.05 -7.36
N SER A 19 -8.72 4.04 -6.67
CA SER A 19 -7.99 4.83 -5.67
C SER A 19 -7.42 3.98 -4.53
N LEU A 20 -8.17 2.98 -4.04
CA LEU A 20 -7.68 2.08 -3.00
C LEU A 20 -6.62 1.11 -3.53
N SER A 21 -6.69 0.72 -4.81
CA SER A 21 -5.70 -0.13 -5.48
C SER A 21 -4.37 0.61 -5.69
N GLU A 22 -4.42 1.87 -6.11
CA GLU A 22 -3.25 2.75 -6.22
C GLU A 22 -2.57 2.93 -4.86
N LYS A 23 -3.36 3.18 -3.80
CA LYS A 23 -2.81 3.27 -2.44
C LYS A 23 -2.20 1.96 -2.00
N GLN A 24 -2.83 0.81 -2.25
CA GLN A 24 -2.24 -0.49 -1.94
C GLN A 24 -0.89 -0.66 -2.64
N ALA A 25 -0.84 -0.42 -3.96
CA ALA A 25 0.37 -0.54 -4.76
C ALA A 25 1.48 0.37 -4.24
N HIS A 26 1.16 1.62 -3.92
CA HIS A 26 2.10 2.58 -3.34
C HIS A 26 2.72 2.08 -2.03
N TYR A 27 1.92 1.55 -1.11
CA TYR A 27 2.45 1.02 0.15
C TYR A 27 3.24 -0.28 -0.04
N GLU A 28 2.86 -1.14 -0.99
CA GLU A 28 3.63 -2.34 -1.34
C GLU A 28 4.99 -1.97 -1.95
N GLU A 29 5.03 -0.94 -2.81
CA GLU A 29 6.27 -0.40 -3.36
C GLU A 29 7.14 0.22 -2.27
N SER A 30 6.56 1.04 -1.39
CA SER A 30 7.26 1.59 -0.22
C SER A 30 7.87 0.49 0.66
N VAL A 31 7.18 -0.66 0.82
CA VAL A 31 7.74 -1.82 1.54
C VAL A 31 8.95 -2.39 0.81
N ARG A 32 8.88 -2.57 -0.51
CA ARG A 32 10.01 -3.07 -1.32
C ARG A 32 11.21 -2.13 -1.23
N ASP A 33 11.00 -0.83 -1.32
CA ASP A 33 12.04 0.18 -1.24
C ASP A 33 12.70 0.21 0.13
N LEU A 34 11.91 0.16 1.21
CA LEU A 34 12.44 0.10 2.58
C LEU A 34 13.22 -1.19 2.85
N GLU A 35 12.79 -2.33 2.31
CA GLU A 35 13.54 -3.59 2.40
C GLU A 35 14.85 -3.53 1.60
N ALA A 36 14.83 -2.94 0.40
CA ALA A 36 16.03 -2.74 -0.40
C ALA A 36 17.02 -1.79 0.31
N LEU A 37 16.51 -0.69 0.86
CA LEU A 37 17.27 0.25 1.66
C LEU A 37 17.88 -0.43 2.89
N LYS A 38 17.11 -1.25 3.62
CA LYS A 38 17.60 -2.02 4.76
C LYS A 38 18.72 -2.99 4.38
N ARG A 39 18.58 -3.71 3.26
CA ARG A 39 19.61 -4.62 2.76
C ARG A 39 20.91 -3.87 2.40
N ARG A 40 20.79 -2.71 1.74
CA ARG A 40 21.94 -1.84 1.42
C ARG A 40 22.62 -1.33 2.69
N LEU A 41 21.84 -0.87 3.67
CA LEU A 41 22.37 -0.34 4.94
C LEU A 41 23.12 -1.41 5.74
N LYS A 42 22.62 -2.66 5.74
CA LYS A 42 23.28 -3.80 6.41
C LYS A 42 24.63 -4.16 5.78
N LEU A 43 24.81 -3.91 4.48
CA LEU A 43 26.08 -4.16 3.76
C LEU A 43 27.13 -3.08 4.04
N SER A 44 26.70 -1.83 4.27
CA SER A 44 27.58 -0.72 4.66
C SER A 44 27.85 -0.75 6.18
N ARG A 45 28.82 -1.54 6.62
CA ARG A 45 29.27 -1.67 8.03
C ARG A 45 29.64 -0.31 8.65
N LEU A 46 28.72 0.47 9.20
CA LEU A 46 29.03 1.77 9.79
C LEU A 46 28.19 2.04 11.03
N GLY A 47 28.85 2.25 12.17
CA GLY A 47 28.30 2.46 13.52
C GLY A 47 27.40 3.69 13.74
N ILE A 48 26.81 4.24 12.68
CA ILE A 48 25.79 5.31 12.68
C ILE A 48 24.39 4.72 12.35
N ALA A 49 24.34 3.45 11.93
CA ALA A 49 23.16 2.79 11.37
C ALA A 49 22.00 2.53 12.36
N ASP A 50 22.23 2.45 13.67
CA ASP A 50 21.23 1.90 14.61
C ASP A 50 19.92 2.74 14.68
N LYS A 51 20.05 4.08 14.67
CA LYS A 51 18.88 4.98 14.64
C LYS A 51 18.15 4.96 13.30
N VAL A 52 18.90 4.83 12.21
CA VAL A 52 18.37 4.78 10.84
C VAL A 52 17.66 3.44 10.62
N GLU A 53 18.25 2.33 11.05
CA GLU A 53 17.66 0.99 10.98
C GLU A 53 16.37 0.90 11.78
N LYS A 54 16.32 1.44 13.01
CA LYS A 54 15.08 1.54 13.81
C LYS A 54 13.99 2.35 13.10
N THR A 55 14.37 3.42 12.42
CA THR A 55 13.42 4.27 11.66
C THR A 55 12.88 3.53 10.44
N ILE A 56 13.75 2.82 9.71
CA ILE A 56 13.38 2.00 8.56
C ILE A 56 12.45 0.87 9.01
N ASP A 57 12.75 0.19 10.11
CA ASP A 57 11.92 -0.89 10.64
C ASP A 57 10.54 -0.40 11.09
N LYS A 58 10.48 0.76 11.72
CA LYS A 58 9.21 1.43 12.06
C LYS A 58 8.40 1.71 10.79
N ASN A 59 9.00 2.34 9.78
CA ASN A 59 8.32 2.67 8.53
C ASN A 59 7.91 1.40 7.77
N LEU A 60 8.73 0.35 7.78
CA LEU A 60 8.43 -0.93 7.14
C LEU A 60 7.19 -1.57 7.77
N SER A 61 7.11 -1.57 9.10
CA SER A 61 5.94 -2.09 9.84
C SER A 61 4.66 -1.30 9.50
N ILE A 62 4.76 0.03 9.43
CA ILE A 62 3.66 0.93 9.07
C ILE A 62 3.18 0.63 7.64
N SER A 63 4.10 0.65 6.67
CA SER A 63 3.78 0.41 5.25
C SER A 63 3.20 -0.99 5.02
N LYS A 64 3.73 -2.04 5.70
CA LYS A 64 3.14 -3.40 5.67
C LYS A 64 1.74 -3.45 6.26
N SER A 65 1.47 -2.65 7.29
CA SER A 65 0.14 -2.59 7.91
C SER A 65 -0.87 -1.91 6.99
N PHE A 66 -0.48 -0.79 6.37
CA PHE A 66 -1.31 -0.10 5.38
C PHE A 66 -1.57 -0.94 4.13
N ALA A 67 -0.55 -1.54 3.51
CA ALA A 67 -0.73 -2.42 2.35
C ALA A 67 -1.74 -3.54 2.64
N ARG A 68 -1.64 -4.19 3.81
CA ARG A 68 -2.60 -5.21 4.25
C ARG A 68 -4.01 -4.66 4.49
N ALA A 69 -4.14 -3.47 5.06
CA ALA A 69 -5.43 -2.83 5.28
C ALA A 69 -6.13 -2.50 3.97
N TYR A 70 -5.43 -1.88 3.00
CA TYR A 70 -5.98 -1.57 1.68
C TYR A 70 -6.35 -2.84 0.90
N LYS A 71 -5.50 -3.88 0.94
CA LYS A 71 -5.82 -5.20 0.36
C LYS A 71 -7.10 -5.80 0.93
N ARG A 72 -7.30 -5.71 2.26
CA ARG A 72 -8.53 -6.17 2.93
C ARG A 72 -9.75 -5.35 2.50
N SER A 73 -9.62 -4.04 2.42
CA SER A 73 -10.69 -3.14 1.97
C SER A 73 -11.11 -3.42 0.53
N LEU A 74 -10.15 -3.61 -0.37
CA LEU A 74 -10.42 -3.99 -1.76
C LEU A 74 -11.08 -5.36 -1.87
N LYS A 75 -10.59 -6.35 -1.09
CA LYS A 75 -11.24 -7.67 -1.04
C LYS A 75 -12.71 -7.53 -0.67
N LYS A 76 -13.04 -6.78 0.38
CA LYS A 76 -14.44 -6.52 0.79
C LYS A 76 -15.24 -5.79 -0.28
N LEU A 77 -14.65 -4.82 -0.96
CA LEU A 77 -15.32 -4.07 -2.03
C LEU A 77 -15.58 -4.89 -3.29
N ASN A 78 -14.81 -5.94 -3.55
CA ASN A 78 -15.03 -6.84 -4.68
C ASN A 78 -16.00 -8.00 -4.36
N THR A 79 -16.30 -8.28 -3.08
CA THR A 79 -17.23 -9.37 -2.70
C THR A 79 -18.70 -8.99 -2.80
N TYR A 80 -19.02 -7.71 -2.87
CA TYR A 80 -20.38 -7.17 -3.01
C TYR A 80 -20.54 -6.49 -4.37
#